data_AF-A0A7G5EMU3-F1
#
_entry.id   AF-A0A7G5EMU3-F1
#
_cell.length_a   1.000
_cell.length_b   1.000
_cell.length_c   1.000
_cell.angle_alpha   90.00
_cell.angle_beta   90.00
_cell.angle_gamma   90.00
#
_symmetry.space_group_name_H-M   'P 1'
#
loop_
_entity.id
_entity.type
_entity.pdbx_description
1 polymer ?
#
loop_
_entity_poly.entity_id
_entity_poly.type
_entity_poly.pdbx_seq_one_letter_code
_entity_poly.pdbx_strand_id
1 'polypeptide(L)'
;MSEQVDKPVELPVASPAPLAARTKQVRVTGAFAADYADVVPSPCVSLCKMNADRSHCIGCYRSIDEIRAWSKAETAERQQIWLQALGRAGLGSNGRPLVPTA
;
A
#
# COMPACT_ATOMS: atom_id res chain seq x y z
N MET A 1 10.95 21.15 39.73
CA MET A 1 10.33 19.90 40.20
C MET A 1 9.31 19.49 39.16
N SER A 2 9.56 18.36 38.51
CA SER A 2 8.65 17.62 37.62
C SER A 2 8.22 18.35 36.36
N GLU A 3 9.19 18.43 35.46
CA GLU A 3 9.03 18.37 34.01
C GLU A 3 8.20 17.14 33.57
N GLN A 4 7.59 17.30 32.38
CA GLN A 4 7.03 16.27 31.51
C GLN A 4 5.62 15.75 31.84
N VAL A 5 4.66 16.61 31.50
CA VAL A 5 3.37 16.18 30.96
C VAL A 5 3.63 15.31 29.71
N ASP A 6 3.41 14.01 29.86
CA ASP A 6 3.31 13.03 28.79
C ASP A 6 2.14 13.44 27.89
N LYS A 7 2.44 14.28 26.88
CA LYS A 7 1.50 14.57 25.81
C LYS A 7 1.43 13.31 24.96
N PRO A 8 0.27 12.65 24.81
CA PRO A 8 0.16 11.51 23.93
C PRO A 8 0.63 11.96 22.56
N VAL A 9 1.69 11.33 22.07
CA VAL A 9 2.13 11.54 20.69
C VAL A 9 1.07 10.87 19.81
N GLU A 10 0.06 11.65 19.46
CA GLU A 10 -0.83 11.31 18.35
C GLU A 10 0.05 11.40 17.09
N LEU A 11 0.79 10.31 16.83
CA LEU A 11 1.41 10.06 15.54
C LEU A 11 0.29 10.24 14.51
N PRO A 12 0.48 11.09 13.48
CA PRO A 12 -0.55 11.28 12.49
C PRO A 12 -0.89 9.91 11.90
N VAL A 13 -2.15 9.56 12.07
CA VAL A 13 -2.86 8.49 11.40
C VAL A 13 -2.34 8.39 9.95
N ALA A 14 -1.82 7.20 9.59
CA ALA A 14 -1.35 6.86 8.25
C ALA A 14 -0.03 7.53 7.79
N SER A 15 1.09 7.33 8.49
CA SER A 15 2.40 7.53 7.86
C SER A 15 2.65 6.43 6.80
N PRO A 16 3.03 6.75 5.56
CA PRO A 16 3.27 5.76 4.49
C PRO A 16 4.61 5.00 4.67
N ALA A 17 5.35 5.25 5.76
CA ALA A 17 6.65 4.64 6.05
C ALA A 17 6.71 3.10 5.93
N PRO A 18 5.77 2.30 6.48
CA PRO A 18 5.84 0.85 6.34
C PRO A 18 5.60 0.40 4.89
N LEU A 19 4.71 1.08 4.15
CA LEU A 19 4.51 0.79 2.72
C LEU A 19 5.75 1.17 1.91
N ALA A 20 6.40 2.30 2.21
CA ALA A 20 7.64 2.71 1.56
C ALA A 20 8.77 1.68 1.77
N ALA A 21 8.93 1.17 2.99
CA ALA A 21 9.91 0.12 3.29
C ALA A 21 9.61 -1.17 2.51
N ARG A 22 8.34 -1.60 2.49
CA ARG A 22 7.90 -2.77 1.71
C ARG A 22 8.16 -2.59 0.22
N THR A 23 7.90 -1.40 -0.31
CA THR A 23 8.16 -1.02 -1.71
C THR A 23 9.63 -1.22 -2.06
N LYS A 24 10.55 -0.72 -1.21
CA LYS A 24 11.99 -0.90 -1.43
C LYS A 24 12.36 -2.38 -1.53
N GLN A 25 11.83 -3.21 -0.63
CA GLN A 25 12.13 -4.64 -0.64
C GLN A 25 11.60 -5.36 -1.88
N VAL A 26 10.39 -5.03 -2.32
CA VAL A 26 9.78 -5.63 -3.51
C VAL A 26 10.43 -5.15 -4.80
N ARG A 27 10.93 -3.90 -4.84
CA ARG A 27 11.71 -3.42 -5.98
C ARG A 27 13.03 -4.17 -6.16
N VAL A 28 13.68 -4.58 -5.06
CA VAL A 28 14.93 -5.37 -5.12
C VAL A 28 14.71 -6.74 -5.78
N THR A 29 13.51 -7.32 -5.68
CA THR A 29 13.23 -8.62 -6.32
C THR A 29 12.87 -8.51 -7.79
N GLY A 30 12.80 -7.30 -8.36
CA GLY A 30 12.42 -7.12 -9.77
C GLY A 30 10.93 -7.35 -10.05
N ALA A 31 10.06 -7.41 -9.04
CA ALA A 31 8.64 -7.76 -9.22
C ALA A 31 7.80 -6.78 -10.07
N PHE A 32 8.39 -5.63 -10.43
CA PHE A 32 7.80 -4.64 -11.33
C PHE A 32 8.35 -4.73 -12.77
N ALA A 33 9.21 -5.69 -13.06
CA ALA A 33 9.71 -5.92 -14.42
C ALA A 33 8.63 -6.57 -15.30
N ALA A 34 8.70 -6.31 -16.60
CA ALA A 34 7.73 -6.81 -17.58
C ALA A 34 7.86 -8.32 -17.82
N ASP A 35 9.04 -8.89 -17.57
CA ASP A 35 9.40 -10.30 -17.73
C ASP A 35 9.36 -11.07 -16.40
N TYR A 36 8.77 -10.52 -15.34
CA TYR A 36 8.68 -11.17 -14.03
C TYR A 36 7.73 -12.37 -14.09
N ALA A 37 8.31 -13.58 -14.14
CA ALA A 37 7.58 -14.85 -14.25
C ALA A 37 6.99 -15.35 -12.92
N ASP A 38 7.41 -14.78 -11.80
CA ASP A 38 6.98 -15.17 -10.45
C ASP A 38 5.78 -14.36 -9.94
N VAL A 39 5.23 -14.82 -8.81
CA VAL A 39 4.12 -14.12 -8.14
C VAL A 39 4.61 -12.80 -7.54
N VAL A 40 4.10 -11.68 -8.05
CA VAL A 40 4.33 -10.35 -7.47
C VAL A 40 3.96 -10.38 -5.98
N PRO A 41 4.89 -10.04 -5.06
CA PRO A 41 4.64 -10.09 -3.63
C PRO A 41 3.65 -9.00 -3.21
N SER A 42 2.89 -9.26 -2.15
CA SER A 42 1.84 -8.33 -1.71
C SER A 42 2.42 -7.05 -1.07
N PRO A 43 1.76 -5.89 -1.28
CA PRO A 43 2.07 -4.64 -0.57
C PRO A 43 1.59 -4.67 0.89
N CYS A 44 1.20 -5.84 1.40
CA CYS A 44 0.78 -5.98 2.79
C CYS A 44 1.97 -5.73 3.72
N VAL A 45 1.76 -4.88 4.72
CA VAL A 45 2.73 -4.57 5.78
C VAL A 45 2.34 -5.25 7.10
N SER A 46 1.52 -6.30 7.02
CA SER A 46 0.94 -7.03 8.16
C SER A 46 0.11 -6.16 9.12
N LEU A 47 -0.33 -4.98 8.66
CA LEU A 47 -1.27 -4.12 9.34
C LEU A 47 -2.64 -4.24 8.66
N CYS A 48 -3.56 -4.99 9.26
CA CYS A 48 -4.92 -5.12 8.77
C CYS A 48 -5.84 -4.17 9.54
N LYS A 49 -5.81 -2.88 9.20
CA LYS A 49 -6.71 -1.87 9.78
C LYS A 49 -7.28 -1.01 8.67
N MET A 50 -8.61 -0.97 8.58
CA MET A 50 -9.31 -0.12 7.62
C MET A 50 -9.36 1.32 8.11
N ASN A 51 -9.40 2.27 7.18
CA ASN A 51 -9.69 3.66 7.48
C ASN A 51 -11.12 3.80 8.05
N ALA A 52 -11.43 4.92 8.68
CA ALA A 52 -12.74 5.23 9.26
C ALA A 52 -13.89 4.95 8.27
N ASP A 53 -13.69 5.32 7.00
CA ASP A 53 -14.68 5.20 5.93
C ASP A 53 -14.69 3.80 5.28
N ARG A 54 -13.85 2.87 5.75
CA ARG A 54 -13.68 1.50 5.22
C ARG A 54 -13.33 1.42 3.72
N SER A 55 -12.89 2.51 3.13
CA SER A 55 -12.51 2.58 1.71
C SER A 55 -11.19 1.84 1.44
N HIS A 56 -10.20 2.03 2.31
CA HIS A 56 -8.86 1.49 2.15
C HIS A 56 -8.23 1.07 3.50
N CYS A 57 -7.28 0.15 3.45
CA CYS A 57 -6.42 -0.20 4.56
C CYS A 57 -5.41 0.92 4.86
N ILE A 58 -5.27 1.36 6.11
CA ILE A 58 -4.33 2.43 6.48
C ILE A 58 -2.85 2.01 6.40
N GLY A 59 -2.58 0.70 6.31
CA GLY A 59 -1.22 0.17 6.22
C GLY A 59 -0.73 0.00 4.78
N CYS A 60 -1.51 -0.76 3.99
CA CYS A 60 -1.15 -1.09 2.61
C CYS A 60 -1.90 -0.28 1.56
N TYR A 61 -2.83 0.61 1.96
CA TYR A 61 -3.58 1.52 1.08
C TYR A 61 -4.42 0.82 -0.01
N ARG A 62 -4.68 -0.47 0.16
CA ARG A 62 -5.56 -1.26 -0.70
C ARG A 62 -6.99 -1.25 -0.24
N SER A 63 -7.91 -1.30 -1.18
CA SER A 63 -9.34 -1.49 -0.92
C SER A 63 -9.63 -2.95 -0.55
N ILE A 64 -10.79 -3.20 0.07
CA ILE A 64 -11.25 -4.55 0.39
C ILE A 64 -11.41 -5.40 -0.87
N ASP A 65 -11.88 -4.80 -1.96
CA ASP A 65 -12.05 -5.48 -3.25
C ASP A 65 -10.70 -5.95 -3.80
N GLU A 66 -9.70 -5.06 -3.82
CA GLU A 66 -8.35 -5.41 -4.24
C GLU A 66 -7.76 -6.52 -3.37
N ILE A 67 -7.96 -6.48 -2.05
CA ILE A 67 -7.47 -7.51 -1.11
C ILE A 67 -8.09 -8.88 -1.45
N ARG A 68 -9.39 -8.93 -1.75
CA ARG A 68 -10.10 -10.17 -2.13
C ARG A 68 -9.66 -10.69 -3.49
N ALA A 69 -9.45 -9.79 -4.45
CA ALA A 69 -9.04 -10.15 -5.80
C ALA A 69 -7.58 -10.61 -5.90
N TRP A 70 -6.71 -10.27 -4.92
CA TRP A 70 -5.26 -10.48 -5.00
C TRP A 70 -4.80 -11.89 -5.40
N SER A 71 -5.38 -12.92 -4.79
CA SER A 71 -4.99 -14.31 -5.03
C SER A 71 -5.33 -14.77 -6.45
N LYS A 72 -6.33 -14.13 -7.07
CA LYS A 72 -6.80 -14.43 -8.44
C LYS A 72 -6.23 -13.47 -9.49
N ALA A 73 -5.72 -12.32 -9.07
CA ALA A 73 -5.16 -11.30 -9.95
C ALA A 73 -3.89 -11.80 -10.66
N GLU A 74 -3.76 -11.47 -11.93
CA GLU A 74 -2.56 -11.73 -12.73
C GLU A 74 -1.41 -10.77 -12.38
N THR A 75 -0.20 -11.06 -12.85
CA THR A 75 1.00 -10.22 -12.61
C THR A 75 0.75 -8.75 -12.97
N ALA A 76 0.13 -8.48 -14.13
CA ALA A 76 -0.20 -7.13 -14.57
C ALA A 76 -1.16 -6.42 -13.60
N GLU A 77 -2.25 -7.10 -13.19
CA GLU A 77 -3.21 -6.57 -12.22
C GLU A 77 -2.56 -6.33 -10.85
N ARG A 78 -1.71 -7.25 -10.39
CA ARG A 78 -0.98 -7.10 -9.12
C ARG A 78 -0.05 -5.88 -9.14
N GLN A 79 0.61 -5.62 -10.26
CA GLN A 79 1.41 -4.42 -10.46
C GLN A 79 0.54 -3.16 -10.49
N GLN A 80 -0.63 -3.19 -11.14
CA GLN A 80 -1.57 -2.05 -11.12
C GLN A 80 -2.06 -1.74 -9.70
N ILE A 81 -2.44 -2.76 -8.93
CA ILE A 81 -2.86 -2.59 -7.53
C ILE A 81 -1.73 -1.98 -6.69
N TRP A 82 -0.47 -2.36 -6.94
CA TRP A 82 0.69 -1.75 -6.30
C TRP A 82 0.81 -0.26 -6.63
N LEU A 83 0.69 0.12 -7.90
CA LEU A 83 0.76 1.52 -8.33
C LEU A 83 -0.37 2.36 -7.72
N GLN A 84 -1.58 1.81 -7.68
CA GLN A 84 -2.74 2.45 -7.04
C GLN A 84 -2.52 2.67 -5.54
N ALA A 85 -2.04 1.65 -4.82
CA ALA A 85 -1.70 1.74 -3.41
C ALA A 85 -0.62 2.81 -3.14
N LEU A 86 0.42 2.87 -3.97
CA LEU A 86 1.47 3.89 -3.87
C LEU A 86 0.94 5.29 -4.18
N GLY A 87 0.07 5.43 -5.19
CA GLY A 87 -0.58 6.69 -5.52
C GLY A 87 -1.42 7.23 -4.36
N ARG A 88 -2.23 6.37 -3.74
CA ARG A 88 -3.02 6.71 -2.54
C ARG A 88 -2.15 7.06 -1.33
N ALA A 89 -1.00 6.41 -1.19
CA ALA A 89 -0.04 6.69 -0.12
C ALA A 89 0.85 7.91 -0.37
N GLY A 90 0.69 8.60 -1.52
CA GLY A 90 1.55 9.73 -1.91
C GLY A 90 2.99 9.34 -2.26
N LEU A 91 3.24 8.05 -2.49
CA LEU A 91 4.54 7.48 -2.88
C LEU A 91 4.66 7.25 -4.40
N GLY A 92 3.58 7.50 -5.15
CA GLY A 92 3.53 7.33 -6.60
C GLY A 92 4.15 8.53 -7.34
N SER A 93 4.97 8.25 -8.34
CA SER A 93 5.39 9.23 -9.35
C SER A 93 4.17 9.67 -10.18
N ASN A 94 3.46 10.70 -9.73
CA ASN A 94 2.39 11.42 -10.43
C ASN A 94 1.13 10.60 -10.82
N GLY A 95 0.30 10.29 -9.82
CA GLY A 95 -1.08 10.80 -9.75
C GLY A 95 -2.09 10.58 -10.89
N ARG A 96 -1.95 9.60 -11.78
CA ARG A 96 -3.05 9.24 -12.71
C ARG A 96 -3.82 8.03 -12.16
N PRO A 97 -5.08 8.19 -11.69
CA PRO A 97 -5.94 7.06 -11.42
C PRO A 97 -6.32 6.42 -12.76
N LEU A 98 -5.75 5.25 -13.02
CA LEU A 98 -6.28 4.32 -14.00
C LEU A 98 -7.50 3.63 -13.37
N VAL A 99 -8.66 4.25 -13.58
CA VAL A 99 -9.95 3.61 -13.33
C VAL A 99 -10.15 2.55 -14.40
N PRO A 100 -10.32 1.25 -14.07
CA PRO A 100 -11.03 0.35 -14.94
C PRO A 100 -12.52 0.62 -14.71
N THR A 101 -13.10 1.52 -15.50
CA THR A 101 -14.55 1.63 -15.62
C THR A 101 -15.00 0.55 -16.59
N ALA A 102 -15.88 -0.35 -16.10
CA ALA A 102 -16.69 -1.22 -16.95
C ALA A 102 -17.76 -0.41 -17.69
#